data_AF-A0A8K1RCP4-F1
#
_entry.id   AF-A0A8K1RCP4-F1
#
_cell.length_a   1.000
_cell.length_b   1.000
_cell.length_c   1.000
_cell.angle_alpha   90.00
_cell.angle_beta   90.00
_cell.angle_gamma   90.00
#
_symmetry.space_group_name_H-M   'P 1'
#
loop_
_entity.id
_entity.type
_entity.pdbx_description
1 polymer ?
#
loop_
_entity_poly.entity_id
_entity_poly.type
_entity_poly.pdbx_seq_one_letter_code
_entity_poly.pdbx_strand_id
1 'polypeptide(L)'
;MTNYWILFMSSLLIIIYIIMNNNKNIHPIYMILLIMIYTITITLIMSMWSPTYIFSIMLFLIMISGLLIMFLYFASLISNEKSKIKIFHWTLMIFLMNFSLIIYAIYTLNPTSTPMMPHSMYPLFMTKYSFLNTNPQPFMNISLIYMYPWNYITLLSMFFLLVTLFSIIKICSKKSFSLRKIS
;
A
#
# COMPACT_ATOMS: atom_id res chain seq x y z
N MET A 1 -17.95 10.00 -9.05
CA MET A 1 -17.19 8.88 -9.67
C MET A 1 -15.97 8.52 -8.83
N THR A 2 -14.99 9.42 -8.68
CA THR A 2 -13.74 9.18 -7.91
C THR A 2 -13.97 8.66 -6.49
N ASN A 3 -14.92 9.24 -5.74
CA ASN A 3 -15.20 8.81 -4.35
C ASN A 3 -15.70 7.36 -4.23
N TYR A 4 -16.50 6.87 -5.19
CA TYR A 4 -16.97 5.49 -5.18
C TYR A 4 -15.85 4.50 -5.53
N TRP A 5 -14.97 4.86 -6.47
CA TRP A 5 -13.77 4.07 -6.78
C TRP A 5 -12.81 4.00 -5.58
N ILE A 6 -12.65 5.11 -4.86
CA ILE A 6 -11.86 5.15 -3.62
C ILE A 6 -12.50 4.25 -2.55
N LEU A 7 -13.82 4.31 -2.36
CA LEU A 7 -14.53 3.44 -1.42
C LEU A 7 -14.34 1.95 -1.78
N PHE A 8 -14.45 1.59 -3.05
CA PHE A 8 -14.21 0.23 -3.51
C PHE A 8 -12.76 -0.23 -3.28
N MET A 9 -11.78 0.60 -3.65
CA MET A 9 -10.38 0.26 -3.42
C MET A 9 -10.04 0.18 -1.92
N SER A 10 -10.66 1.01 -1.08
CA SER A 10 -10.50 0.94 0.38
C SER A 10 -11.12 -0.33 0.98
N SER A 11 -12.20 -0.84 0.38
CA SER A 11 -12.84 -2.07 0.83
C SER A 11 -12.02 -3.32 0.45
N LEU A 12 -11.31 -3.26 -0.68
CA LEU A 12 -10.29 -4.27 -1.06
C LEU A 12 -9.12 -4.33 -0.06
N LEU A 13 -8.66 -3.20 0.49
CA LEU A 13 -7.60 -3.20 1.51
C LEU A 13 -8.00 -3.96 2.77
N ILE A 14 -9.26 -3.79 3.20
CA ILE A 14 -9.80 -4.45 4.39
C ILE A 14 -9.81 -5.98 4.20
N ILE A 15 -10.16 -6.45 3.00
CA ILE A 15 -10.14 -7.88 2.67
C ILE A 15 -8.72 -8.44 2.79
N ILE A 16 -7.73 -7.75 2.21
CA ILE A 16 -6.35 -8.23 2.20
C ILE A 16 -5.79 -8.30 3.62
N TYR A 17 -6.09 -7.30 4.45
CA TYR A 17 -5.72 -7.31 5.87
C TYR A 17 -6.28 -8.52 6.63
N ILE A 18 -7.57 -8.83 6.42
CA ILE A 18 -8.21 -9.96 7.10
C ILE A 18 -7.63 -11.30 6.61
N ILE A 19 -7.31 -11.43 5.32
CA ILE A 19 -6.66 -12.63 4.77
C ILE A 19 -5.28 -12.83 5.40
N MET A 20 -4.51 -11.76 5.60
CA MET A 20 -3.19 -11.86 6.23
C MET A 20 -3.28 -12.25 7.71
N ASN A 21 -4.23 -11.69 8.46
CA ASN A 21 -4.32 -11.91 9.91
C ASN A 21 -4.84 -13.32 10.26
N ASN A 22 -5.75 -13.87 9.46
CA ASN A 22 -6.42 -15.13 9.79
C ASN A 22 -5.59 -16.38 9.48
N ASN A 23 -4.53 -16.24 8.68
CA ASN A 23 -3.84 -17.38 8.13
C ASN A 23 -2.42 -17.50 8.70
N LYS A 24 -2.31 -18.12 9.88
CA LYS A 24 -1.02 -18.32 10.59
C LYS A 24 -0.06 -19.31 9.91
N ASN A 25 -0.55 -20.14 8.97
CA ASN A 25 0.21 -21.24 8.36
C ASN A 25 0.36 -21.11 6.83
N ILE A 26 0.37 -19.89 6.30
CA ILE A 26 0.57 -19.69 4.86
C ILE A 26 2.06 -19.86 4.54
N HIS A 27 2.34 -20.62 3.48
CA HIS A 27 3.65 -20.60 2.86
C HIS A 27 4.08 -19.15 2.51
N PRO A 28 5.29 -18.72 2.85
CA PRO A 28 5.71 -17.31 2.75
C PRO A 28 5.57 -16.72 1.35
N ILE A 29 5.66 -17.53 0.30
CA ILE A 29 5.40 -17.10 -1.10
C ILE A 29 4.00 -16.49 -1.26
N TYR A 30 2.96 -17.10 -0.70
CA TYR A 30 1.60 -16.54 -0.80
C TYR A 30 1.46 -15.27 0.04
N MET A 31 2.19 -15.15 1.15
CA MET A 31 2.26 -13.89 1.91
C MET A 31 2.91 -12.78 1.09
N ILE A 32 3.98 -13.08 0.34
CA ILE A 32 4.61 -12.12 -0.59
C ILE A 32 3.61 -11.70 -1.68
N LEU A 33 2.90 -12.65 -2.29
CA LEU A 33 1.89 -12.35 -3.31
C LEU A 33 0.75 -11.48 -2.77
N LEU A 34 0.27 -11.75 -1.55
CA LEU A 34 -0.76 -10.93 -0.89
C LEU A 34 -0.25 -9.50 -0.63
N ILE A 35 1.00 -9.34 -0.19
CA ILE A 35 1.60 -8.01 0.03
C ILE A 35 1.79 -7.27 -1.31
N MET A 36 2.13 -7.96 -2.40
CA MET A 36 2.18 -7.35 -3.74
C MET A 36 0.83 -6.78 -4.16
N ILE A 37 -0.26 -7.53 -3.97
CA ILE A 37 -1.61 -7.05 -4.31
C ILE A 37 -2.01 -5.86 -3.42
N TYR A 38 -1.73 -5.92 -2.11
CA TYR A 38 -2.00 -4.83 -1.17
C TYR A 38 -1.31 -3.53 -1.59
N THR A 39 -0.03 -3.63 -1.96
CA THR A 39 0.75 -2.45 -2.34
C THR A 39 0.27 -1.83 -3.63
N ILE A 40 -0.12 -2.63 -4.63
CA ILE A 40 -0.75 -2.13 -5.87
C ILE A 40 -2.07 -1.41 -5.56
N THR A 41 -2.90 -1.94 -4.66
CA THR A 41 -4.15 -1.26 -4.28
C THR A 41 -3.91 0.08 -3.58
N ILE A 42 -2.87 0.21 -2.75
CA ILE A 42 -2.52 1.47 -2.09
C ILE A 42 -2.02 2.51 -3.09
N THR A 43 -1.13 2.13 -4.03
CA THR A 43 -0.59 3.10 -5.00
C THR A 43 -1.70 3.66 -5.89
N LEU A 44 -2.70 2.84 -6.24
CA LEU A 44 -3.88 3.27 -6.97
C LEU A 44 -4.74 4.26 -6.17
N ILE A 45 -4.99 4.02 -4.87
CA ILE A 45 -5.73 4.97 -4.02
C ILE A 45 -5.00 6.31 -3.94
N MET A 46 -3.69 6.29 -3.69
CA MET A 46 -2.88 7.50 -3.59
C MET A 46 -2.88 8.31 -4.88
N SER A 47 -2.86 7.64 -6.04
CA SER A 47 -2.93 8.29 -7.35
C SER A 47 -4.24 9.05 -7.57
N MET A 48 -5.35 8.60 -6.96
CA MET A 48 -6.65 9.26 -7.08
C MET A 48 -6.83 10.43 -6.11
N TRP A 49 -6.07 10.45 -5.00
CA TRP A 49 -6.20 11.48 -3.96
C TRP A 49 -5.37 12.73 -4.24
N SER A 50 -4.20 12.57 -4.87
CA SER A 50 -3.28 13.67 -5.11
C SER A 50 -3.35 14.20 -6.54
N PRO A 51 -3.26 15.52 -6.77
CA PRO A 51 -3.22 16.10 -8.12
C PRO A 51 -1.93 15.74 -8.89
N THR A 52 -0.86 15.33 -8.20
CA THR A 52 0.44 14.97 -8.78
C THR A 52 0.79 13.51 -8.49
N TYR A 53 1.07 12.72 -9.53
CA TYR A 53 1.36 11.29 -9.43
C TYR A 53 2.75 10.93 -8.85
N ILE A 54 3.58 11.92 -8.52
CA ILE A 54 4.98 11.69 -8.11
C ILE A 54 5.10 10.84 -6.84
N PHE A 55 4.20 11.04 -5.87
CA PHE A 55 4.18 10.26 -4.62
C PHE A 55 3.73 8.82 -4.84
N SER A 56 2.71 8.58 -5.69
CA SER A 56 2.29 7.23 -6.04
C SER A 56 3.39 6.45 -6.78
N ILE A 57 4.17 7.13 -7.62
CA ILE A 57 5.30 6.52 -8.34
C ILE A 57 6.45 6.18 -7.39
N MET A 58 6.83 7.08 -6.47
CA MET A 58 7.87 6.79 -5.47
C MET A 58 7.47 5.61 -4.58
N LEU A 59 6.21 5.56 -4.13
CA LEU A 59 5.72 4.48 -3.28
C LEU A 59 5.74 3.12 -4.02
N PHE A 60 5.38 3.11 -5.31
CA PHE A 60 5.45 1.90 -6.15
C PHE A 60 6.88 1.34 -6.27
N LEU A 61 7.86 2.21 -6.53
CA LEU A 61 9.27 1.81 -6.69
C LEU A 61 9.89 1.27 -5.39
N ILE A 62 9.62 1.94 -4.27
CA ILE A 62 10.13 1.52 -2.96
C ILE A 62 9.53 0.15 -2.57
N MET A 63 8.25 -0.08 -2.84
CA MET A 63 7.62 -1.36 -2.48
C MET A 63 8.10 -2.53 -3.35
N ILE A 64 8.28 -2.34 -4.66
CA ILE A 64 8.80 -3.42 -5.54
C ILE A 64 10.23 -3.82 -5.16
N SER A 65 11.10 -2.84 -4.90
CA SER A 65 12.49 -3.11 -4.53
C SER A 65 12.59 -3.91 -3.23
N GLY A 66 11.79 -3.56 -2.21
CA GLY A 66 11.76 -4.30 -0.94
C GLY A 66 11.19 -5.72 -1.04
N LEU A 67 10.14 -5.92 -1.86
CA LEU A 67 9.47 -7.21 -1.99
C LEU A 67 10.28 -8.24 -2.78
N LEU A 68 11.09 -7.80 -3.75
CA LEU A 68 12.02 -8.67 -4.48
C LEU A 68 13.11 -9.26 -3.57
N ILE A 69 13.65 -8.47 -2.64
CA ILE A 69 14.67 -8.93 -1.69
C ILE A 69 14.09 -9.99 -0.76
N MET A 70 12.86 -9.77 -0.27
CA MET A 70 12.14 -10.76 0.55
C MET A 70 11.82 -12.03 -0.22
N PHE A 71 11.49 -11.94 -1.51
CA PHE A 71 11.28 -13.10 -2.37
C PHE A 71 12.55 -13.96 -2.50
N LEU A 72 13.70 -13.35 -2.75
CA LEU A 72 14.98 -14.06 -2.84
C LEU A 72 15.33 -14.77 -1.52
N TYR A 73 15.11 -14.13 -0.38
CA TYR A 73 15.36 -14.73 0.93
C TYR A 73 14.52 -16.00 1.15
N PHE A 74 13.21 -15.93 0.93
CA PHE A 74 12.34 -17.08 1.17
C PHE A 74 12.46 -18.19 0.13
N ALA A 75 12.72 -17.86 -1.14
CA ALA A 75 13.01 -18.85 -2.17
C ALA A 75 14.24 -19.72 -1.81
N SER A 76 15.22 -19.14 -1.11
CA SER A 76 16.42 -19.87 -0.67
C SER A 76 16.21 -20.78 0.54
N LEU A 77 15.17 -20.54 1.35
CA LEU A 77 14.99 -21.21 2.64
C LEU A 77 13.94 -22.33 2.62
N ILE A 78 12.91 -22.23 1.78
CA ILE A 78 11.74 -23.09 1.86
C ILE A 78 11.36 -23.52 0.45
N SER A 79 11.96 -24.62 -0.02
CA SER A 79 11.58 -25.22 -1.30
C SER A 79 10.44 -26.24 -1.18
N ASN A 80 10.14 -26.82 -0.01
CA ASN A 80 9.39 -28.09 0.01
C ASN A 80 8.24 -28.26 1.03
N GLU A 81 7.74 -27.22 1.70
CA GLU A 81 6.56 -27.39 2.57
C GLU A 81 5.23 -27.24 1.80
N LYS A 82 4.43 -28.31 1.76
CA LYS A 82 3.10 -28.30 1.13
C LYS A 82 2.19 -27.30 1.85
N SER A 83 1.84 -26.21 1.17
CA SER A 83 0.92 -25.21 1.71
C SER A 83 -0.49 -25.78 1.86
N LYS A 84 -1.04 -25.77 3.08
CA LYS A 84 -2.45 -26.09 3.33
C LYS A 84 -3.24 -24.78 3.36
N ILE A 85 -3.64 -24.27 2.21
CA ILE A 85 -4.56 -23.13 2.14
C ILE A 85 -5.95 -23.65 2.50
N LYS A 86 -6.41 -23.37 3.71
CA LYS A 86 -7.83 -23.46 4.04
C LYS A 86 -8.44 -22.08 3.81
N ILE A 87 -9.09 -21.90 2.66
CA ILE A 87 -9.99 -20.75 2.50
C ILE A 87 -11.10 -20.90 3.54
N PHE A 88 -11.09 -20.00 4.52
CA PHE A 88 -12.04 -20.02 5.62
C PHE A 88 -13.36 -19.43 5.15
N HIS A 89 -14.49 -19.91 5.66
CA HIS A 89 -15.83 -19.42 5.27
C HIS A 89 -15.99 -17.91 5.47
N TRP A 90 -15.21 -17.30 6.37
CA TRP A 90 -15.22 -15.86 6.62
C TRP A 90 -14.67 -15.04 5.45
N THR A 91 -13.66 -15.54 4.71
CA THR A 91 -13.14 -14.80 3.54
C THR A 91 -14.19 -14.72 2.44
N LEU A 92 -15.01 -15.76 2.26
CA LEU A 92 -16.15 -15.78 1.35
C LEU A 92 -17.25 -14.80 1.78
N MET A 93 -17.60 -14.77 3.07
CA MET A 93 -18.61 -13.84 3.59
C MET A 93 -18.20 -12.37 3.41
N ILE A 94 -16.94 -12.04 3.68
CA ILE A 94 -16.42 -10.68 3.49
C ILE A 94 -16.42 -10.31 2.01
N PHE A 95 -16.06 -11.25 1.12
CA PHE A 95 -16.10 -11.01 -0.32
C PHE A 95 -17.53 -10.72 -0.83
N LEU A 96 -18.53 -11.46 -0.34
CA LEU A 96 -19.94 -11.22 -0.65
C LEU A 96 -20.42 -9.85 -0.15
N MET A 97 -20.01 -9.44 1.04
CA MET A 97 -20.33 -8.11 1.61
C MET A 97 -19.69 -6.97 0.81
N ASN A 98 -18.56 -7.21 0.15
CA ASN A 98 -17.94 -6.22 -0.74
C ASN A 98 -18.66 -6.14 -2.09
N PHE A 99 -19.13 -7.27 -2.62
CA PHE A 99 -19.95 -7.26 -3.83
C PHE A 99 -21.25 -6.49 -3.65
N SER A 100 -21.89 -6.56 -2.48
CA SER A 100 -23.09 -5.76 -2.22
C SER A 100 -22.81 -4.26 -2.19
N LEU A 101 -21.63 -3.84 -1.72
CA LEU A 101 -21.20 -2.43 -1.80
C LEU A 101 -20.97 -1.96 -3.24
N ILE A 102 -20.42 -2.82 -4.12
CA ILE A 102 -20.27 -2.50 -5.55
C ILE A 102 -21.65 -2.30 -6.19
N ILE A 103 -22.57 -3.22 -5.91
CA ILE A 103 -23.93 -3.15 -6.42
C ILE A 103 -24.60 -1.85 -5.94
N TYR A 104 -24.47 -1.52 -4.65
CA TYR A 104 -24.99 -0.26 -4.10
C TYR A 104 -24.35 0.99 -4.76
N ALA A 105 -23.03 0.98 -4.99
CA ALA A 105 -22.36 2.06 -5.69
C ALA A 105 -22.89 2.21 -7.13
N ILE A 106 -23.11 1.11 -7.86
CA ILE A 106 -23.69 1.15 -9.21
C ILE A 106 -25.12 1.69 -9.19
N TYR A 107 -25.94 1.29 -8.22
CA TYR A 107 -27.32 1.78 -8.07
C TYR A 107 -27.38 3.29 -7.78
N THR A 108 -26.47 3.80 -6.94
CA THR A 108 -26.39 5.24 -6.60
C THR A 108 -25.76 6.10 -7.69
N LEU A 109 -25.10 5.48 -8.68
CA LEU A 109 -24.54 6.15 -9.86
C LEU A 109 -25.57 6.38 -10.96
N ASN A 110 -26.76 5.77 -10.88
CA ASN A 110 -27.86 6.13 -11.78
C ASN A 110 -28.30 7.57 -11.47
N PRO A 111 -28.20 8.51 -12.42
CA PRO A 111 -28.42 9.94 -12.18
C PRO A 111 -29.88 10.29 -11.85
N THR A 112 -30.79 9.31 -11.85
CA THR A 112 -32.22 9.50 -11.70
C THR A 112 -32.75 9.26 -10.28
N SER A 113 -31.93 8.80 -9.32
CA SER A 113 -32.47 8.31 -8.04
C SER A 113 -31.70 8.68 -6.76
N THR A 114 -31.15 9.89 -6.65
CA THR A 114 -30.82 10.43 -5.31
C THR A 114 -31.26 11.88 -5.15
N PRO A 115 -32.30 12.15 -4.33
CA PRO A 115 -32.60 13.50 -3.85
C PRO A 115 -31.99 13.66 -2.45
N MET A 116 -30.69 13.91 -2.35
CA MET A 116 -30.12 14.36 -1.08
C MET A 116 -29.00 15.38 -1.29
N MET A 117 -29.29 16.59 -0.80
CA MET A 117 -28.48 17.78 -0.60
C MET A 117 -28.52 18.84 -1.73
N PRO A 118 -28.90 20.09 -1.39
CA PRO A 118 -29.03 21.17 -2.36
C PRO A 118 -27.65 21.55 -2.91
N HIS A 119 -27.66 21.84 -4.19
CA HIS A 119 -26.55 22.20 -5.07
C HIS A 119 -25.75 23.47 -4.66
N SER A 120 -25.91 24.00 -3.45
CA SER A 120 -25.37 25.31 -3.04
C SER A 120 -24.08 25.26 -2.20
N MET A 121 -23.67 24.12 -1.65
CA MET A 121 -22.41 23.99 -0.90
C MET A 121 -21.30 23.21 -1.62
N TYR A 122 -21.50 22.88 -2.90
CA TYR A 122 -20.50 22.21 -3.73
C TYR A 122 -19.58 23.12 -4.59
N PRO A 123 -19.60 24.47 -4.58
CA PRO A 123 -18.65 25.21 -5.40
C PRO A 123 -17.30 25.44 -4.71
N LEU A 124 -17.15 25.24 -3.39
CA LEU A 124 -15.89 25.59 -2.72
C LEU A 124 -14.78 24.53 -2.87
N PHE A 125 -15.14 23.25 -3.06
CA PHE A 125 -14.15 22.17 -3.24
C PHE A 125 -13.81 21.90 -4.72
N MET A 126 -14.70 22.26 -5.65
CA MET A 126 -14.49 22.05 -7.09
C MET A 126 -13.81 23.21 -7.81
N THR A 127 -13.79 24.42 -7.24
CA THR A 127 -13.23 25.60 -7.94
C THR A 127 -11.70 25.70 -7.94
N LYS A 128 -10.99 24.75 -7.31
CA LYS A 128 -9.52 24.66 -7.40
C LYS A 128 -9.00 23.50 -8.24
N TYR A 129 -9.88 22.62 -8.73
CA TYR A 129 -9.51 21.52 -9.62
C TYR A 129 -9.90 21.82 -11.06
N SER A 130 -9.51 23.01 -11.55
CA SER A 130 -9.32 23.18 -12.98
C SER A 130 -8.11 22.33 -13.37
N PHE A 131 -8.38 21.09 -13.82
CA PHE A 131 -7.43 20.13 -14.40
C PHE A 131 -6.67 20.65 -15.64
N LEU A 132 -6.85 21.92 -15.99
CA LEU A 132 -6.26 22.58 -17.15
C LEU A 132 -5.41 23.83 -16.83
N ASN A 133 -5.23 24.20 -15.55
CA ASN A 133 -4.20 25.18 -15.23
C ASN A 133 -2.85 24.47 -15.10
N THR A 134 -2.14 24.58 -16.22
CA THR A 134 -0.80 24.14 -16.52
C THR A 134 0.19 24.39 -15.38
N ASN A 135 0.80 23.29 -14.98
CA ASN A 135 2.00 23.16 -14.16
C ASN A 135 1.85 23.46 -12.65
N PRO A 136 1.20 22.57 -11.86
CA PRO A 136 1.81 22.27 -10.57
C PRO A 136 3.14 21.60 -10.90
N GLN A 137 4.27 22.31 -10.78
CA GLN A 137 5.58 21.67 -10.92
C GLN A 137 5.57 20.43 -10.01
N PRO A 138 5.65 19.20 -10.55
CA PRO A 138 5.46 17.98 -9.75
C PRO A 138 6.52 17.87 -8.66
N PHE A 139 7.65 18.54 -8.85
CA PHE A 139 8.78 18.58 -7.93
C PHE A 139 8.74 19.72 -6.91
N MET A 140 7.84 20.70 -7.03
CA MET A 140 7.82 21.86 -6.13
C MET A 140 7.46 21.45 -4.70
N ASN A 141 6.61 20.43 -4.53
CA ASN A 141 6.33 19.88 -3.20
C ASN A 141 7.50 19.10 -2.60
N ILE A 142 8.33 18.47 -3.44
CA ILE A 142 9.49 17.69 -2.97
C ILE A 142 10.62 18.62 -2.57
N SER A 143 10.84 19.71 -3.33
CA SER A 143 11.90 20.67 -3.02
C SER A 143 11.67 21.39 -1.68
N LEU A 144 10.41 21.55 -1.24
CA LEU A 144 10.05 22.13 0.06
C LEU A 144 10.61 21.34 1.25
N ILE A 145 10.82 20.03 1.11
CA ILE A 145 11.37 19.17 2.17
C ILE A 145 12.84 19.54 2.48
N TYR A 146 13.57 20.04 1.48
CA TYR A 146 14.96 20.50 1.64
C TYR A 146 15.08 21.93 2.17
N MET A 147 13.98 22.68 2.19
CA MET A 147 13.97 24.06 2.67
C MET A 147 13.69 24.12 4.17
N TYR A 148 14.12 25.21 4.81
CA TYR A 148 13.79 25.47 6.21
C TYR A 148 12.27 25.68 6.37
N PRO A 149 11.60 25.14 7.42
CA PRO A 149 12.13 24.40 8.57
C PRO A 149 12.21 22.87 8.38
N TRP A 150 11.73 22.34 7.26
CA TRP A 150 11.58 20.90 7.04
C TRP A 150 12.88 20.14 6.82
N ASN A 151 13.99 20.83 6.54
CA ASN A 151 15.33 20.25 6.38
C ASN A 151 15.81 19.43 7.60
N TYR A 152 15.25 19.62 8.80
CA TYR A 152 15.60 18.73 9.92
C TYR A 152 15.16 17.27 9.68
N ILE A 153 14.07 17.06 8.93
CA ILE A 153 13.58 15.71 8.60
C ILE A 153 14.55 15.00 7.63
N THR A 154 15.11 15.72 6.65
CA THR A 154 16.10 15.15 5.72
C THR A 154 17.40 14.81 6.45
N LEU A 155 17.85 15.67 7.35
CA LEU A 155 19.03 15.42 8.18
C LEU A 155 18.84 14.18 9.06
N LEU A 156 17.66 14.03 9.68
CA LEU A 156 17.31 12.88 10.49
C LEU A 156 17.31 11.58 9.67
N SER A 157 16.75 11.60 8.45
CA SER A 157 16.69 10.41 7.59
C SER A 157 18.08 9.96 7.11
N MET A 158 18.99 10.90 6.83
CA MET A 158 20.39 10.58 6.52
C MET A 158 21.09 9.89 7.69
N PHE A 159 20.96 10.42 8.91
CA PHE A 159 21.52 9.77 10.11
C PHE A 159 20.90 8.39 10.36
N PHE A 160 19.60 8.23 10.16
CA PHE A 160 18.93 6.94 10.28
C PHE A 160 19.51 5.90 9.29
N LEU A 161 19.69 6.27 8.01
CA LEU A 161 20.29 5.39 7.01
C LEU A 161 21.74 5.01 7.37
N LEU A 162 22.52 5.95 7.90
CA LEU A 162 23.89 5.71 8.35
C LEU A 162 23.94 4.74 9.55
N VAL A 163 23.09 4.94 10.55
CA VAL A 163 23.01 4.04 11.72
C VAL A 163 22.55 2.64 11.32
N THR A 164 21.56 2.53 10.42
CA THR A 164 21.10 1.22 9.93
C THR A 164 22.21 0.48 9.18
N LEU A 165 22.99 1.16 8.33
CA LEU A 165 24.16 0.56 7.68
C LEU A 165 25.16 -0.03 8.71
N PHE A 166 25.56 0.74 9.72
CA PHE A 166 26.46 0.25 10.77
C PHE A 166 25.88 -0.95 11.52
N SER A 167 24.58 -0.92 11.81
CA SER A 167 23.89 -2.04 12.48
C SER A 167 23.89 -3.31 11.64
N ILE A 168 23.64 -3.19 10.32
CA ILE A 168 23.62 -4.31 9.38
C ILE A 168 25.03 -4.91 9.28
N ILE A 169 26.08 -4.10 9.13
CA ILE A 169 27.47 -4.57 9.09
C ILE A 169 27.80 -5.36 10.36
N LYS A 170 27.43 -4.84 11.54
CA LYS A 170 27.68 -5.51 12.83
C LYS A 170 26.94 -6.85 12.95
N ILE A 171 25.71 -6.96 12.43
CA ILE A 171 24.94 -8.21 12.42
C ILE A 171 25.58 -9.21 11.46
N CYS A 172 25.93 -8.79 10.24
CA CYS A 172 26.55 -9.63 9.22
C CYS A 172 27.96 -10.11 9.61
N SER A 173 28.75 -9.30 10.33
CA SER A 173 30.10 -9.67 10.75
C SER A 173 30.15 -10.64 11.93
N LYS A 174 29.01 -10.93 12.57
CA LYS A 174 28.94 -11.88 13.68
C LYS A 174 29.12 -13.30 13.14
N LYS A 175 30.30 -13.90 13.35
CA LYS A 175 30.60 -15.28 12.91
C LYS A 175 29.55 -16.24 13.45
N SER A 176 28.92 -17.00 12.56
CA SER A 176 28.12 -18.16 12.93
C SER A 176 29.06 -19.26 13.43
N PHE A 177 29.05 -19.51 14.74
CA PHE A 177 29.59 -20.77 15.25
C PHE A 177 28.80 -21.92 14.61
N SER A 178 29.48 -23.02 14.30
CA SER A 178 28.84 -24.19 13.71
C SER A 178 27.73 -24.68 14.65
N LEU A 179 26.48 -24.65 14.18
CA LEU A 179 25.32 -25.23 14.87
C LEU A 179 25.33 -26.76 14.72
N ARG A 180 26.47 -27.40 15.03
CA ARG A 180 26.51 -28.85 15.19
C ARG A 180 25.85 -29.12 16.54
N LYS A 181 24.70 -29.81 16.55
CA LYS A 181 24.17 -30.39 17.79
C LYS A 181 25.26 -31.31 18.34
N ILE A 182 25.84 -30.91 19.47
CA ILE A 182 26.69 -31.78 20.27
C ILE A 182 25.74 -32.57 21.15
N SER A 183 25.32 -33.73 20.61
CA SER A 183 24.97 -35.00 21.28
C SER A 183 24.14 -35.82 20.30
#